data_AF-A0A161RN16-F1
#
_entry.id   AF-A0A161RN16-F1
#
_cell.length_a   1.000
_cell.length_b   1.000
_cell.length_c   1.000
_cell.angle_alpha   90.00
_cell.angle_beta   90.00
_cell.angle_gamma   90.00
#
_symmetry.space_group_name_H-M   'P 1'
#
loop_
_entity.id
_entity.type
_entity.pdbx_description
1 polymer ?
#
loop_
_entity_poly.entity_id
_entity_poly.type
_entity_poly.pdbx_seq_one_letter_code
_entity_poly.pdbx_strand_id
1 'polypeptide(L)' 'MVPASAARMEGCSGKNLEKIETAIEAMADGDAKWVAFKEMTDAQTALLDGKMGACAVHLTKAMHIDTVK' A
#
# COMPACT_ATOMS: atom_id res chain seq x y z
N MET A 1 16.98 8.44 14.36
CA MET A 1 16.22 9.25 13.37
C MET A 1 16.51 8.68 11.99
N VAL A 2 15.58 7.88 11.46
CA VAL A 2 15.65 7.41 10.07
C VAL A 2 15.12 8.56 9.20
N PRO A 3 15.78 8.93 8.09
CA PRO A 3 15.30 10.02 7.25
C PRO A 3 13.90 9.69 6.73
N ALA A 4 13.01 10.69 6.59
CA ALA A 4 11.65 10.48 6.06
C ALA A 4 11.66 9.78 4.68
N SER A 5 12.75 9.94 3.93
CA SER A 5 13.03 9.21 2.68
C SER A 5 13.22 7.71 2.87
N ALA A 6 13.79 7.27 3.99
CA ALA A 6 13.94 5.86 4.33
C ALA A 6 12.68 5.29 5.00
N ALA A 7 11.88 6.10 5.70
CA ALA A 7 10.52 5.70 6.09
C ALA A 7 9.61 5.45 4.86
N ARG A 8 9.86 6.16 3.75
CA ARG A 8 9.20 5.89 2.46
C ARG A 8 9.73 4.63 1.76
N MET A 9 10.96 4.21 2.03
CA MET A 9 11.51 2.93 1.56
C MET A 9 10.99 1.74 2.38
N GLU A 10 10.68 1.95 3.67
CA GLU A 10 9.97 0.95 4.49
C GLU A 10 8.50 0.76 4.07
N GLY A 11 7.96 1.72 3.32
CA GLY A 11 6.60 1.66 2.78
C GLY A 11 6.37 0.36 2.00
N CYS A 12 7.31 -0.03 1.14
CA CYS A 12 7.20 -1.22 0.28
C CYS A 12 8.11 -2.38 0.69
N SER A 13 8.04 -2.73 1.98
CA SER A 13 8.58 -4.00 2.48
C SER A 13 7.49 -5.08 2.47
N GLY A 14 7.86 -6.35 2.28
CA GLY A 14 6.93 -7.48 2.33
C GLY A 14 6.04 -7.49 3.57
N LYS A 15 6.61 -7.11 4.73
CA LYS A 15 5.87 -7.03 5.99
C LYS A 15 4.82 -5.90 6.02
N ASN A 16 5.05 -4.83 5.25
CA ASN A 16 4.13 -3.70 5.18
C ASN A 16 3.02 -3.97 4.15
N LEU A 17 3.36 -4.66 3.05
CA LEU A 17 2.40 -5.21 2.08
C LEU A 17 1.39 -6.12 2.79
N GLU A 18 1.86 -7.13 3.54
CA GLU A 18 1.02 -8.11 4.23
C GLU A 18 0.06 -7.45 5.25
N LYS A 19 0.54 -6.41 5.96
CA LYS A 19 -0.27 -5.62 6.89
C LYS A 19 -1.37 -4.84 6.17
N ILE A 20 -1.07 -4.27 5.01
CA ILE A 20 -2.01 -3.50 4.21
C ILE A 20 -3.04 -4.43 3.56
N GLU A 21 -2.63 -5.61 3.06
CA GLU A 21 -3.54 -6.66 2.61
C GLU A 21 -4.53 -7.04 3.70
N THR A 22 -4.04 -7.33 4.91
CA THR A 22 -4.91 -7.66 6.05
C THR A 22 -5.89 -6.53 6.37
N ALA A 23 -5.45 -5.27 6.28
CA ALA A 23 -6.32 -4.11 6.48
C ALA A 23 -7.39 -4.00 5.39
N ILE A 24 -7.03 -4.22 4.12
CA ILE A 24 -7.96 -4.21 2.97
C ILE A 24 -8.98 -5.34 3.09
N GLU A 25 -8.55 -6.54 3.48
CA GLU A 25 -9.43 -7.69 3.70
C GLU A 25 -10.48 -7.41 4.78
N ALA A 26 -10.10 -6.67 5.83
CA ALA A 26 -10.98 -6.23 6.91
C ALA A 26 -11.93 -5.09 6.53
N MET A 27 -11.74 -4.44 5.37
CA MET A 27 -12.66 -3.41 4.88
C MET A 27 -14.03 -4.03 4.56
N ALA A 28 -15.08 -3.23 4.77
CA ALA A 28 -16.41 -3.56 4.29
C ALA A 28 -16.39 -3.78 2.77
N ASP A 29 -17.11 -4.80 2.30
CA ASP A 29 -17.22 -5.06 0.86
C ASP A 29 -17.89 -3.88 0.15
N GLY A 30 -17.22 -3.36 -0.89
CA GLY A 30 -17.67 -2.19 -1.65
C GLY A 30 -16.57 -1.66 -2.56
N ASP A 31 -16.89 -0.62 -3.35
CA ASP A 31 -15.96 0.00 -4.30
C ASP A 31 -14.63 0.42 -3.66
N ALA A 32 -14.67 0.94 -2.44
CA ALA A 32 -13.47 1.33 -1.69
C ALA A 32 -12.49 0.15 -1.50
N LYS A 33 -13.01 -1.03 -1.13
CA LYS A 33 -12.21 -2.25 -0.99
C LYS A 33 -11.61 -2.69 -2.32
N TRP A 34 -12.37 -2.62 -3.42
CA TRP A 34 -11.87 -2.94 -4.75
C TRP A 34 -10.76 -2.00 -5.23
N VAL A 35 -10.91 -0.68 -4.99
CA VAL A 35 -9.86 0.30 -5.30
C VAL A 35 -8.63 0.04 -4.44
N ALA A 36 -8.79 -0.31 -3.17
CA ALA A 36 -7.66 -0.63 -2.30
C ALA A 36 -6.91 -1.90 -2.75
N PHE A 37 -7.63 -2.97 -3.16
CA PHE A 37 -7.01 -4.15 -3.77
C PHE A 37 -6.26 -3.84 -5.06
N LYS A 38 -6.80 -2.95 -5.89
CA LYS A 38 -6.13 -2.51 -7.11
C LYS A 38 -4.81 -1.80 -6.80
N GLU A 39 -4.84 -0.81 -5.91
CA GLU A 39 -3.63 -0.08 -5.51
C GLU A 39 -2.61 -1.01 -4.83
N MET A 40 -3.06 -2.01 -4.09
CA MET A 40 -2.18 -3.04 -3.53
C MET A 40 -1.51 -3.90 -4.61
N THR A 41 -2.26 -4.30 -5.65
CA THR A 41 -1.72 -5.06 -6.79
C THR A 41 -0.70 -4.23 -7.59
N ASP A 42 -0.99 -2.95 -7.80
CA ASP A 42 -0.08 -2.02 -8.47
C ASP A 42 1.19 -1.79 -7.64
N ALA A 43 1.07 -1.74 -6.30
CA ALA A 43 2.23 -1.70 -5.41
C ALA A 43 3.09 -2.96 -5.53
N GLN A 44 2.49 -4.16 -5.48
CA GLN A 44 3.24 -5.42 -5.64
C GLN A 44 3.95 -5.49 -7.00
N THR A 45 3.29 -5.04 -8.07
CA THR A 45 3.91 -4.95 -9.40
C THR A 45 5.10 -4.00 -9.40
N ALA A 46 4.94 -2.80 -8.82
CA ALA A 46 6.02 -1.83 -8.70
C ALA A 46 7.20 -2.33 -7.84
N LEU A 47 6.94 -3.15 -6.81
CA LEU A 47 7.98 -3.80 -6.03
C LEU A 47 8.79 -4.78 -6.89
N LEU A 48 8.09 -5.66 -7.62
CA LEU A 48 8.71 -6.65 -8.51
C LEU A 48 9.52 -5.98 -9.62
N ASP A 49 9.07 -4.83 -10.11
CA ASP A 49 9.78 -4.00 -11.09
C ASP A 49 10.97 -3.20 -10.49
N GLY A 50 11.19 -3.27 -9.17
CA GLY A 50 12.22 -2.47 -8.48
C GLY A 50 11.89 -0.97 -8.38
N LYS A 51 10.66 -0.56 -8.71
CA LYS A 51 10.17 0.83 -8.69
C LYS A 51 9.69 1.21 -7.28
N MET A 52 10.59 1.23 -6.32
CA MET A 52 10.29 1.50 -4.90
C MET A 52 9.49 2.80 -4.67
N GLY A 53 9.75 3.85 -5.45
CA GLY A 53 8.99 5.11 -5.36
C GLY A 53 7.52 4.98 -5.78
N ALA A 54 7.24 4.24 -6.86
CA ALA A 54 5.86 3.99 -7.31
C ALA A 54 5.14 3.05 -6.33
N CYS A 55 5.85 2.04 -5.85
CA CYS A 55 5.37 1.11 -4.85
C CYS A 55 4.89 1.84 -3.59
N ALA A 56 5.71 2.75 -3.04
CA ALA A 56 5.34 3.55 -1.88
C ALA A 56 4.11 4.44 -2.12
N VAL A 57 3.94 4.98 -3.33
CA VAL A 57 2.76 5.79 -3.70
C VAL A 57 1.49 4.94 -3.70
N HIS A 58 1.52 3.79 -4.37
CA HIS A 58 0.39 2.87 -4.45
C HIS A 58 -0.01 2.35 -3.06
N LEU A 59 0.94 1.99 -2.21
CA LEU A 59 0.63 1.58 -0.84
C LEU A 59 0.04 2.72 0.01
N THR A 60 0.56 3.93 -0.13
CA THR A 60 -0.01 5.09 0.58
C THR A 60 -1.47 5.28 0.18
N LYS A 61 -1.81 5.16 -1.11
CA LYS A 61 -3.19 5.24 -1.57
C LYS A 61 -4.05 4.12 -0.99
N ALA A 62 -3.58 2.87 -1.06
CA ALA A 62 -4.28 1.72 -0.50
C ALA A 62 -4.65 1.92 0.99
N MET A 63 -3.72 2.45 1.79
CA MET A 63 -3.96 2.75 3.22
C MET A 63 -4.91 3.93 3.45
N HIS A 64 -4.85 4.97 2.62
CA HIS A 64 -5.65 6.17 2.80
C HIS A 64 -7.11 6.03 2.34
N ILE A 65 -7.44 5.02 1.55
CA ILE A 65 -8.82 4.74 1.15
C ILE A 65 -9.68 4.38 2.38
N ASP A 66 -9.10 3.79 3.43
CA ASP A 66 -9.75 3.51 4.72
C ASP A 66 -10.02 4.80 5.55
N THR A 67 -9.19 5.83 5.41
CA THR A 67 -9.34 7.09 6.18
C THR A 67 -10.48 8.00 5.71
N VAL A 68 -11.22 7.62 4.67
CA VAL A 68 -12.42 8.35 4.24
C VAL A 68 -13.61 7.79 5.03
N LYS A 69 -13.86 8.40 6.19
CA LYS A 69 -15.04 8.18 7.02
C LYS A 69 -16.34 8.49 6.28
#